data_AF-A0A1G1V7I9-F1
#
_entry.id   AF-A0A1G1V7I9-F1
#
_cell.length_a   1.000
_cell.length_b   1.000
_cell.length_c   1.000
_cell.angle_alpha   90.00
_cell.angle_beta   90.00
_cell.angle_gamma   90.00
#
_symmetry.space_group_name_H-M   'P 1'
#
loop_
_entity.id
_entity.type
_entity.pdbx_description
1 polymer ?
#
loop_
_entity_poly.entity_id
_entity_poly.type
_entity_poly.pdbx_seq_one_letter_code
_entity_poly.pdbx_strand_id
1 'polypeptide(L)'
;MNFTLIPAIISGYAAFYYLSHPHSKFSYKIPEIKITKRLQLSPAIRLFARGRVIHLHHWFNCTLLLLISIYVSGGLIDSTLFKGLMIGGMLQGLSFPQRRLVYTQKDSQKNFHRDTFEKPSHTFPNKPIV
;
A
#
# COMPACT_ATOMS: atom_id res chain seq x y z
N MET A 1 9.83 -2.85 -29.37
CA MET A 1 9.56 -2.37 -27.99
C MET A 1 8.07 -2.17 -27.85
N ASN A 2 7.43 -2.77 -26.83
CA ASN A 2 6.00 -2.57 -26.58
C ASN A 2 5.75 -1.12 -26.15
N PHE A 3 5.26 -0.28 -27.06
CA PHE A 3 4.97 1.14 -26.82
C PHE A 3 3.98 1.38 -25.66
N THR A 4 3.24 0.35 -25.26
CA THR A 4 2.27 0.36 -24.17
C THR A 4 2.89 0.24 -22.76
N LEU A 5 4.17 -0.14 -22.65
CA LEU A 5 4.81 -0.38 -21.35
C LEU A 5 5.08 0.91 -20.57
N ILE A 6 5.62 1.93 -21.23
CA ILE A 6 5.94 3.23 -20.61
C ILE A 6 4.68 3.90 -20.02
N PRO A 7 3.58 4.07 -20.77
CA PRO A 7 2.36 4.65 -20.20
C PRO A 7 1.75 3.76 -19.09
N ALA A 8 1.90 2.43 -19.17
CA ALA A 8 1.48 1.52 -18.10
C ALA A 8 2.30 1.73 -16.81
N ILE A 9 3.60 1.99 -16.92
CA ILE A 9 4.47 2.30 -15.77
C ILE A 9 4.07 3.66 -15.16
N ILE A 10 3.87 4.69 -15.98
CA ILE A 10 3.49 6.03 -15.49
C ILE A 10 2.12 5.97 -14.79
N SER A 11 1.13 5.31 -15.40
CA SER A 11 -0.19 5.15 -14.81
C SER A 11 -0.14 4.32 -13.52
N GLY A 12 0.70 3.29 -13.46
CA GLY A 12 0.92 2.50 -12.25
C GLY A 12 1.50 3.36 -11.14
N TYR A 13 2.56 4.12 -11.44
CA TYR A 13 3.16 5.04 -10.49
C TYR A 13 2.15 6.04 -9.94
N ALA A 14 1.35 6.67 -10.82
CA ALA A 14 0.32 7.62 -10.41
C ALA A 14 -0.79 6.96 -9.57
N ALA A 15 -1.30 5.80 -9.98
CA ALA A 15 -2.35 5.08 -9.26
C ALA A 15 -1.92 4.74 -7.82
N PHE A 16 -0.73 4.15 -7.67
CA PHE A 16 -0.18 3.84 -6.35
C PHE A 16 0.22 5.10 -5.57
N TYR A 17 0.59 6.18 -6.24
CA TYR A 17 0.78 7.46 -5.60
C TYR A 17 -0.51 7.94 -4.93
N TYR A 18 -1.65 7.93 -5.62
CA TYR A 18 -2.93 8.39 -5.04
C TYR A 18 -3.52 7.43 -4.00
N LEU A 19 -3.36 6.12 -4.20
CA LEU A 19 -3.93 5.09 -3.33
C LEU A 19 -3.11 4.87 -2.06
N SER A 20 -1.79 4.94 -2.15
CA SER A 20 -0.88 4.62 -1.04
C SER A 20 -0.32 5.85 -0.33
N HIS A 21 -0.63 7.08 -0.77
CA HIS A 21 -0.17 8.27 -0.06
C HIS A 21 -0.78 8.35 1.35
N PRO A 22 0.05 8.55 2.40
CA PRO A 22 -0.43 8.67 3.78
C PRO A 22 -1.33 9.90 4.01
N HIS A 23 -1.23 10.91 3.14
CA HIS A 23 -2.03 12.14 3.21
C HIS A 23 -3.19 12.19 2.19
N SER A 24 -3.44 11.10 1.45
CA SER A 24 -4.55 11.02 0.51
C SER A 24 -5.87 10.84 1.25
N LYS A 25 -6.84 11.73 1.01
CA LYS A 25 -8.21 11.65 1.56
C LYS A 25 -8.90 10.32 1.25
N PHE A 26 -8.46 9.61 0.21
CA PHE A 26 -9.00 8.30 -0.18
C PHE A 26 -8.58 7.17 0.78
N SER A 27 -7.36 7.19 1.30
CA SER A 27 -6.88 6.19 2.27
C SER A 27 -7.68 6.24 3.59
N TYR A 28 -8.32 7.37 3.90
CA TYR A 28 -9.23 7.51 5.06
C TYR A 28 -10.65 7.00 4.81
N LYS A 29 -11.08 6.86 3.55
CA LYS A 29 -12.40 6.35 3.19
C LYS A 29 -12.44 4.83 3.03
N ILE A 30 -11.29 4.16 2.97
CA ILE A 30 -11.23 2.71 2.84
C ILE A 30 -11.54 2.08 4.21
N PRO A 31 -12.60 1.25 4.34
CA PRO A 31 -12.95 0.60 5.59
C PRO A 31 -11.86 -0.37 6.03
N GLU A 32 -11.68 -0.52 7.34
CA GLU A 32 -10.77 -1.50 7.92
C GLU A 32 -11.38 -2.91 7.83
N ILE A 33 -10.85 -3.74 6.94
CA ILE A 33 -11.24 -5.15 6.82
C ILE A 33 -10.24 -5.96 7.66
N LYS A 34 -10.70 -6.38 8.84
CA LYS A 34 -9.97 -7.30 9.71
C LYS A 34 -10.57 -8.69 9.57
N ILE A 35 -9.78 -9.63 9.07
CA ILE A 35 -10.20 -11.02 8.90
C ILE A 35 -10.04 -11.77 10.22
N THR A 36 -9.02 -11.44 11.01
CA THR A 36 -8.72 -12.11 12.27
C THR A 36 -8.00 -11.15 13.21
N LYS A 37 -7.96 -11.45 14.51
CA LYS A 37 -7.16 -10.73 15.53
C LYS A 37 -5.67 -10.57 15.18
N ARG A 38 -5.16 -11.30 14.18
CA ARG A 38 -3.77 -11.29 13.72
C ARG A 38 -3.59 -10.77 12.29
N LEU A 39 -4.67 -10.49 11.55
CA LEU A 39 -4.61 -10.13 10.13
C LEU A 39 -5.59 -9.01 9.79
N GLN A 40 -5.06 -7.88 9.34
CA GLN A 40 -5.79 -6.78 8.72
C GLN A 40 -5.42 -6.72 7.25
N LEU A 41 -6.42 -6.71 6.37
CA LEU A 41 -6.20 -6.71 4.93
C LEU A 41 -6.19 -5.28 4.35
N SER A 42 -7.03 -4.38 4.91
CA SER A 42 -7.16 -3.00 4.44
C SER A 42 -7.07 -1.99 5.60
N PRO A 43 -6.61 -0.74 5.33
CA PRO A 43 -6.13 -0.21 4.05
C PRO A 43 -4.70 -0.67 3.67
N ALA A 44 -4.01 -1.36 4.57
CA ALA A 44 -2.73 -2.00 4.29
C ALA A 44 -2.74 -3.42 4.87
N ILE A 45 -2.04 -4.34 4.21
CA ILE A 45 -1.94 -5.73 4.67
C ILE A 45 -0.97 -5.75 5.85
N ARG A 46 -1.52 -5.99 7.05
CA ARG A 46 -0.77 -6.04 8.30
C ARG A 46 -1.00 -7.39 8.98
N LEU A 47 0.08 -8.04 9.37
CA LEU A 47 0.07 -9.30 10.08
C LEU A 47 0.75 -9.13 11.44
N PHE A 48 0.06 -9.50 12.51
CA PHE A 48 0.63 -9.56 13.84
C PHE A 48 1.12 -10.98 14.15
N ALA A 49 2.42 -11.13 14.39
CA ALA A 49 3.04 -12.40 14.77
C ALA A 49 4.12 -12.18 15.85
N ARG A 50 4.02 -12.91 16.96
CA ARG A 50 5.04 -12.93 18.05
C ARG A 50 5.48 -11.53 18.53
N GLY A 51 4.54 -10.61 18.74
CA GLY A 51 4.86 -9.25 19.21
C GLY A 51 5.50 -8.35 18.15
N ARG A 52 5.50 -8.77 16.88
CA ARG A 52 5.94 -7.96 15.73
C ARG A 52 4.78 -7.76 14.79
N VAL A 53 4.76 -6.62 14.13
CA VAL A 53 3.79 -6.32 13.09
C VAL A 53 4.52 -6.22 11.77
N ILE A 54 4.14 -7.13 10.88
CA ILE A 54 4.61 -7.17 9.51
C ILE A 54 3.64 -6.31 8.71
N HIS A 55 4.13 -5.25 8.10
CA HIS A 55 3.34 -4.38 7.24
C HIS A 55 3.84 -4.55 5.82
N LEU A 56 3.03 -5.21 5.02
CA LEU A 56 3.35 -5.42 3.62
C LEU A 56 3.00 -4.15 2.86
N HIS A 57 4.02 -3.32 2.67
CA HIS A 57 3.94 -2.18 1.78
C HIS A 57 3.59 -2.64 0.37
N HIS A 58 2.86 -1.81 -0.35
CA HIS A 58 2.42 -2.11 -1.71
C HIS A 58 3.59 -2.36 -2.67
N TRP A 59 4.77 -1.77 -2.47
CA TRP A 59 5.93 -2.07 -3.30
C TRP A 59 6.29 -3.56 -3.26
N PHE A 60 6.22 -4.20 -2.09
CA PHE A 60 6.52 -5.62 -1.93
C PHE A 60 5.43 -6.49 -2.56
N ASN A 61 4.16 -6.11 -2.39
CA ASN A 61 3.04 -6.80 -3.04
C ASN A 61 3.16 -6.71 -4.57
N CYS A 62 3.52 -5.54 -5.10
CA CYS A 62 3.77 -5.34 -6.53
C CYS A 62 4.96 -6.16 -7.03
N THR A 63 6.06 -6.23 -6.27
CA THR A 63 7.20 -7.09 -6.61
C THR A 63 6.78 -8.57 -6.65
N LEU A 64 6.03 -9.03 -5.65
CA LEU A 64 5.56 -10.42 -5.60
C LEU A 64 4.63 -10.74 -6.77
N LEU A 65 3.66 -9.87 -7.07
CA LEU A 65 2.76 -10.04 -8.21
C LEU A 65 3.49 -9.99 -9.55
N LEU A 66 4.49 -9.13 -9.69
CA LEU A 66 5.34 -9.07 -10.87
C LEU A 66 6.15 -10.35 -11.05
N LEU A 67 6.70 -10.91 -9.97
CA LEU A 67 7.41 -12.20 -10.02
C LEU A 67 6.47 -13.32 -10.44
N ILE A 68 5.27 -13.41 -9.85
CA ILE A 68 4.26 -14.41 -10.24
C ILE A 68 3.91 -14.26 -11.73
N SER A 69 3.73 -13.02 -12.20
CA SER A 69 3.45 -12.68 -13.60
C SER A 69 4.56 -13.09 -14.59
N ILE A 70 5.79 -13.30 -14.14
CA ILE A 70 6.88 -13.83 -14.97
C ILE A 70 6.74 -15.36 -15.15
N TYR A 71 6.29 -16.08 -14.12
CA TYR A 71 6.21 -17.54 -14.12
C TYR A 71 4.83 -18.08 -14.56
N VAL A 72 3.79 -17.28 -14.44
CA VAL A 72 2.42 -17.65 -14.82
C VAL A 72 2.07 -16.97 -16.15
N SER A 73 1.88 -17.78 -17.18
CA SER A 73 1.46 -17.31 -18.51
C SER A 73 -0.06 -17.41 -18.66
N GLY A 74 -0.67 -16.39 -19.27
CA GLY A 74 -2.10 -16.32 -19.53
C GLY A 74 -2.90 -15.31 -18.69
N GLY A 75 -3.97 -14.80 -19.28
CA GLY A 75 -4.91 -13.88 -18.63
C GLY A 75 -4.35 -12.47 -18.37
N LEU A 76 -4.99 -11.75 -17.44
CA LEU A 76 -4.61 -10.38 -17.09
C LEU A 76 -3.20 -10.29 -16.50
N ILE A 77 -2.75 -11.31 -15.77
CA ILE A 77 -1.47 -11.32 -15.08
C ILE A 77 -0.29 -11.32 -16.04
N ASP A 78 -0.44 -11.88 -17.25
CA ASP A 78 0.62 -11.92 -18.26
C ASP A 78 0.69 -10.64 -19.12
N SER A 79 -0.34 -9.79 -19.05
CA SER A 79 -0.45 -8.60 -19.90
C SER A 79 0.67 -7.58 -19.63
N THR A 80 1.17 -6.96 -20.71
CA THR A 80 2.14 -5.85 -20.64
C THR A 80 1.63 -4.70 -19.79
N LEU A 81 0.31 -4.45 -19.81
CA LEU A 81 -0.34 -3.44 -18.99
C LEU A 81 -0.22 -3.77 -17.49
N PHE A 82 -0.55 -5.00 -17.10
CA PHE A 82 -0.42 -5.44 -15.70
C PHE A 82 1.03 -5.37 -15.22
N LYS A 83 1.97 -5.90 -15.99
CA LYS A 83 3.40 -5.84 -15.68
C LYS A 83 3.89 -4.40 -15.53
N GLY A 84 3.48 -3.50 -16.44
CA GLY A 84 3.79 -2.07 -16.36
C GLY A 84 3.20 -1.40 -15.12
N LEU A 85 1.93 -1.65 -14.81
CA LEU A 85 1.27 -1.13 -13.60
C LEU A 85 1.98 -1.58 -12.32
N MET A 86 2.36 -2.87 -12.24
CA MET A 86 3.10 -3.41 -11.10
C MET A 86 4.49 -2.78 -10.97
N ILE A 87 5.23 -2.60 -12.08
CA ILE A 87 6.52 -1.90 -12.10
C ILE A 87 6.36 -0.46 -11.60
N GLY A 88 5.37 0.28 -12.12
CA GLY A 88 5.08 1.65 -11.69
C GLY A 88 4.78 1.76 -10.20
N GLY A 89 3.95 0.85 -9.67
CA GLY A 89 3.65 0.77 -8.24
C GLY A 89 4.85 0.40 -7.36
N MET A 90 5.69 -0.51 -7.84
CA MET A 90 6.95 -0.88 -7.18
C MET A 90 7.89 0.32 -7.09
N LEU A 91 8.09 1.02 -8.22
CA LEU A 91 8.93 2.22 -8.27
C LEU A 91 8.40 3.30 -7.33
N GLN A 92 7.10 3.56 -7.32
CA GLN A 92 6.50 4.53 -6.42
C GLN A 92 6.78 4.19 -4.95
N GLY A 93 6.56 2.95 -4.53
CA GLY A 93 6.76 2.60 -3.12
C GLY A 93 8.24 2.48 -2.73
N LEU A 94 9.14 2.21 -3.68
CA LEU A 94 10.59 2.33 -3.45
C LEU A 94 11.04 3.80 -3.40
N SER A 95 10.38 4.73 -4.07
CA SER A 95 10.76 6.15 -4.01
C SER A 95 10.61 6.77 -2.60
N PHE A 96 9.83 6.15 -1.70
CA PHE A 96 9.68 6.63 -0.33
C PHE A 96 10.72 6.02 0.62
N PRO A 97 11.18 6.76 1.65
CA PRO A 97 12.15 6.27 2.64
C PRO A 97 11.56 5.22 3.60
N GLN A 98 10.23 5.16 3.73
CA GLN A 98 9.51 4.17 4.55
C GLN A 98 9.34 2.86 3.78
N ARG A 99 10.44 2.10 3.64
CA ARG A 99 10.48 0.81 2.93
C ARG A 99 10.40 -0.40 3.87
N ARG A 100 10.37 -0.18 5.19
CA ARG A 100 10.52 -1.26 6.18
C ARG A 100 9.28 -2.16 6.21
N LEU A 101 9.47 -3.43 5.87
CA LEU A 101 8.40 -4.45 5.87
C LEU A 101 7.99 -4.92 7.26
N VAL A 102 8.86 -4.74 8.25
CA VAL A 102 8.66 -5.23 9.61
C VAL A 102 8.92 -4.10 10.58
N TYR A 103 7.94 -3.83 11.44
CA TYR A 103 8.13 -3.00 12.62
C TYR A 103 7.83 -3.80 13.88
N THR A 104 8.66 -3.61 14.89
CA THR A 104 8.38 -4.11 16.23
C THR A 104 7.47 -3.10 16.89
N GLN A 105 6.16 -3.36 16.90
CA GLN A 105 5.22 -2.60 17.72
C GLN A 105 5.29 -3.18 19.14
N LYS A 106 5.65 -2.34 20.13
CA LYS A 106 5.68 -2.76 21.54
C LYS A 106 4.28 -2.87 22.17
N ASP A 107 3.25 -2.37 21.50
CA ASP A 107 1.89 -2.34 22.02
C ASP A 107 1.14 -3.66 21.82
N SER A 108 0.32 -4.00 22.82
CA SER A 108 -0.54 -5.19 22.87
C SER A 108 -1.46 -5.29 21.64
N GLN A 109 -1.72 -6.53 21.18
CA GLN A 109 -2.63 -6.86 20.05
C GLN A 109 -3.97 -6.12 20.07
N LYS A 110 -4.44 -5.68 21.25
CA LYS A 110 -5.69 -4.93 21.43
C LYS A 110 -5.69 -3.54 20.78
N ASN A 111 -4.53 -2.94 20.52
CA ASN A 111 -4.40 -1.59 19.95
C ASN A 111 -4.20 -1.58 18.42
N PHE A 112 -4.50 -2.69 17.75
CA PHE A 112 -4.42 -2.83 16.29
C PHE A 112 -5.55 -2.09 15.56
N HIS A 113 -5.89 -0.88 16.00
CA HIS A 113 -6.75 0.07 15.30
C HIS A 113 -5.87 1.19 14.74
N ARG A 114 -6.36 1.85 13.68
CA ARG A 114 -5.77 3.06 13.10
C ARG A 114 -5.22 4.06 14.12
N ASP A 115 -5.86 4.13 15.29
CA ASP A 115 -5.70 5.17 16.30
C ASP A 115 -4.35 5.16 17.04
N THR A 116 -3.50 4.15 16.87
CA THR A 116 -2.13 4.16 17.44
C THR A 116 -1.10 4.88 16.57
N PHE A 117 -1.43 5.23 15.33
CA PHE A 117 -0.63 6.16 14.54
C PHE A 117 -1.30 7.52 14.66
N GLU A 118 -0.65 8.47 15.35
CA GLU A 118 -1.10 9.85 15.50
C GLU A 118 -1.87 10.32 14.25
N LYS A 119 -3.14 10.74 14.45
CA LYS A 119 -3.72 11.74 13.56
C LYS A 119 -2.63 12.81 13.38
N PRO A 120 -2.26 13.22 12.15
CA PRO A 120 -1.37 14.35 12.00
C PRO A 120 -1.97 15.50 12.82
N SER A 121 -1.25 15.95 13.84
CA SER A 121 -1.62 17.01 14.77
C SER A 121 -1.62 18.39 14.11
N HIS A 122 -1.90 18.44 12.81
CA HIS A 122 -2.16 19.66 12.07
C HIS A 122 -3.65 19.72 11.81
N THR A 123 -4.34 20.28 12.81
CA THR A 123 -5.11 21.51 12.61
C THR A 123 -5.07 21.99 11.16
N PHE A 124 -6.04 21.55 10.36
CA PHE A 124 -6.61 22.52 9.43
C PHE A 124 -7.35 23.51 10.33
N PRO A 125 -6.98 24.80 10.37
CA PRO A 125 -7.84 25.77 11.01
C PRO A 125 -9.20 25.64 10.33
N ASN A 126 -10.24 25.38 11.13
CA ASN A 126 -11.60 25.69 10.74
C ASN A 126 -11.56 27.13 10.23
N LYS A 127 -11.68 27.34 8.92
CA LYS A 127 -12.10 28.66 8.45
C LYS A 127 -13.46 28.88 9.11
N PRO A 128 -13.63 29.91 9.95
CA PRO A 128 -14.96 30.27 10.39
C PRO A 128 -15.76 30.58 9.13
N ILE A 129 -16.90 29.91 9.01
CA ILE A 129 -17.96 30.32 8.10
C ILE A 129 -18.46 31.64 8.70
N VAL A 130 -18.05 32.75 8.09
CA VAL A 130 -18.71 34.05 8.21
C VAL A 130 -19.35 34.33 6.87
#